data_AF-A0A392PNF4-F1
#
_entry.id   AF-A0A392PNF4-F1
#
_cell.length_a   1.000
_cell.length_b   1.000
_cell.length_c   1.000
_cell.angle_alpha   90.00
_cell.angle_beta   90.00
_cell.angle_gamma   90.00
#
_symmetry.space_group_name_H-M   'P 1'
#
loop_
_entity.id
_entity.type
_entity.pdbx_description
1 polymer ?
#
loop_
_entity_poly.entity_id
_entity_poly.type
_entity_poly.pdbx_seq_one_letter_code
_entity_poly.pdbx_strand_id
1 'polypeptide(L)'
;HPHYVMRRYAEFTASLIHLNSEFGDGQLELNLERLRMAIDDLLIKLAKNFTKAKLQTVFLINNYDMTIAVLKEAGPEAGKIQMHFEELLKSNTALFV
;
A
#
# COMPACT_ATOMS: atom_id res chain seq x y z
N HIS A 1 -11.68 6.63 6.97
CA HIS A 1 -11.39 6.96 5.55
C HIS A 1 -9.91 6.74 5.28
N PRO A 2 -9.52 6.39 4.04
CA PRO A 2 -8.11 6.30 3.65
C PRO A 2 -7.40 7.64 3.87
N HIS A 3 -6.13 7.59 4.24
CA HIS A 3 -5.28 8.76 4.36
C HIS A 3 -4.83 9.23 2.97
N TYR A 4 -4.83 10.54 2.72
CA TYR A 4 -4.55 11.09 1.38
C TYR A 4 -3.16 10.69 0.84
N VAL A 5 -2.18 10.51 1.73
CA VAL A 5 -0.82 10.08 1.35
C VAL A 5 -0.83 8.68 0.72
N MET A 6 -1.72 7.79 1.15
CA MET A 6 -1.79 6.43 0.59
C MET A 6 -2.19 6.45 -0.88
N ARG A 7 -3.18 7.28 -1.22
CA ARG A 7 -3.59 7.44 -2.61
C ARG A 7 -2.44 7.98 -3.47
N ARG A 8 -1.75 9.03 -2.99
CA ARG A 8 -0.60 9.60 -3.69
C ARG A 8 0.55 8.59 -3.85
N TYR A 9 0.84 7.81 -2.82
CA TYR A 9 1.83 6.74 -2.88
C TYR A 9 1.46 5.68 -3.93
N ALA A 10 0.20 5.22 -3.93
CA ALA A 10 -0.27 4.22 -4.88
C ALA A 10 -0.19 4.73 -6.32
N GLU A 11 -0.70 5.93 -6.59
CA GLU A 11 -0.68 6.57 -7.92
C GLU A 11 0.76 6.80 -8.42
N PHE A 12 1.65 7.27 -7.53
CA PHE A 12 3.06 7.49 -7.87
C PHE A 12 3.79 6.17 -8.17
N THR A 13 3.59 5.15 -7.33
CA THR A 13 4.18 3.82 -7.51
C THR A 13 3.71 3.17 -8.80
N ALA A 14 2.39 3.20 -9.06
CA ALA A 14 1.81 2.72 -10.31
C ALA A 14 2.44 3.39 -11.53
N SER A 15 2.55 4.73 -11.49
CA SER A 15 3.13 5.50 -12.59
C SER A 15 4.60 5.13 -12.84
N LEU A 16 5.40 4.99 -11.78
CA LEU A 16 6.81 4.61 -11.91
C LEU A 16 6.99 3.20 -12.47
N ILE A 17 6.20 2.24 -12.00
CA ILE A 17 6.23 0.86 -12.50
C ILE A 17 5.87 0.83 -13.98
N HIS A 18 4.83 1.55 -14.38
CA HIS A 18 4.38 1.60 -15.77
C HIS A 18 5.47 2.19 -16.69
N LEU A 19 6.08 3.32 -16.29
CA LEU A 19 7.13 3.98 -17.07
C LEU A 19 8.43 3.18 -17.14
N ASN A 20 8.70 2.32 -16.16
CA ASN A 20 9.93 1.54 -16.07
C ASN A 20 9.79 0.11 -16.63
N SER A 21 8.62 -0.26 -17.15
CA SER A 21 8.34 -1.62 -17.64
C SER A 21 9.33 -2.14 -18.69
N GLU A 22 10.03 -1.24 -19.40
CA GLU A 22 11.01 -1.57 -20.44
C GLU A 22 12.48 -1.40 -20.01
N PHE A 23 12.75 -0.89 -18.79
CA PHE A 23 14.10 -0.52 -18.34
C PHE A 23 14.42 -1.19 -16.98
N GLY A 24 15.15 -2.30 -17.01
CA GLY A 24 15.38 -3.14 -15.82
C GLY A 24 16.82 -3.15 -15.31
N ASP A 25 17.28 -2.05 -14.69
CA ASP A 25 18.57 -2.05 -13.98
C ASP A 25 18.45 -2.43 -12.49
N GLY A 26 17.23 -2.63 -11.98
CA GLY A 26 16.96 -3.04 -10.60
C GLY A 26 16.97 -1.89 -9.58
N GLN A 27 17.39 -0.68 -9.96
CA GLN A 27 17.52 0.44 -9.04
C GLN A 27 16.14 0.98 -8.61
N LEU A 28 15.18 1.00 -9.54
CA LEU A 28 13.83 1.45 -9.23
C LEU A 28 13.15 0.52 -8.23
N GLU A 29 13.26 -0.80 -8.40
CA GLU A 29 12.68 -1.80 -7.51
C GLU A 29 13.16 -1.63 -6.07
N LEU A 30 14.47 -1.37 -5.88
CA LEU A 30 15.03 -1.09 -4.56
C LEU A 30 14.47 0.19 -3.93
N ASN A 31 14.24 1.23 -4.72
CA ASN A 31 13.66 2.48 -4.25
C ASN A 31 12.17 2.33 -3.91
N LEU A 32 11.42 1.60 -4.72
CA LEU A 32 10.00 1.32 -4.46
C LEU A 32 9.83 0.45 -3.20
N GLU A 33 10.71 -0.51 -2.97
CA GLU A 33 10.71 -1.32 -1.76
C GLU A 33 10.99 -0.48 -0.50
N ARG A 34 11.97 0.44 -0.57
CA ARG A 34 12.22 1.41 0.52
C ARG A 34 11.02 2.31 0.78
N LEU A 35 10.36 2.76 -0.28
CA LEU A 35 9.17 3.61 -0.17
C LEU A 35 7.99 2.84 0.46
N ARG A 36 7.80 1.58 0.07
CA ARG A 36 6.79 0.68 0.66
C ARG A 36 7.00 0.52 2.16
N MET A 37 8.24 0.26 2.60
CA MET A 37 8.59 0.18 4.03
C MET A 37 8.29 1.49 4.79
N ALA A 38 8.61 2.64 4.21
CA ALA A 38 8.32 3.94 4.83
C ALA A 38 6.81 4.20 4.98
N ILE A 39 6.01 3.74 4.01
CA ILE A 39 4.54 3.84 4.04
C ILE A 39 3.92 2.89 5.07
N ASP A 40 4.40 1.64 5.17
CA ASP A 40 3.97 0.70 6.21
C ASP A 40 4.20 1.32 7.60
N ASP A 41 5.39 1.88 7.84
CA ASP A 41 5.72 2.58 9.08
C ASP A 41 4.81 3.78 9.37
N LEU A 42 4.52 4.59 8.34
CA LEU A 42 3.61 5.73 8.46
C LEU A 42 2.20 5.27 8.84
N LEU A 43 1.68 4.23 8.18
CA LEU A 43 0.34 3.73 8.46
C LEU A 43 0.19 3.21 9.88
N ILE A 44 1.16 2.46 10.38
CA ILE A 44 1.14 1.97 11.76
C ILE A 44 1.20 3.15 12.75
N LYS A 45 2.03 4.16 12.49
CA LYS A 45 2.08 5.38 13.32
C LYS A 45 0.74 6.14 13.32
N LEU A 46 0.13 6.32 12.15
CA LEU A 46 -1.17 6.99 12.03
C LEU A 46 -2.31 6.19 12.66
N ALA A 47 -2.29 4.85 12.53
CA ALA A 47 -3.27 3.98 13.16
C ALA A 47 -3.24 4.11 14.68
N LYS A 48 -2.05 4.25 15.29
CA LYS A 48 -1.90 4.43 16.75
C LYS A 48 -2.54 5.73 17.28
N ASN A 49 -2.91 6.67 16.43
CA ASN A 49 -3.64 7.87 16.85
C ASN A 49 -5.12 7.58 17.20
N PHE A 50 -5.67 6.44 16.79
CA PHE A 50 -7.02 6.03 17.19
C PHE A 50 -6.99 5.33 18.55
N THR A 51 -7.90 5.72 19.45
CA THR A 51 -7.95 5.19 20.83
C THR A 51 -8.44 3.75 20.92
N LYS A 52 -9.31 3.31 20.00
CA LYS A 52 -9.90 1.97 20.00
C LYS A 52 -9.20 1.09 18.97
N ALA A 53 -8.72 -0.09 19.38
CA ALA A 53 -8.10 -1.07 18.49
C ALA A 53 -8.92 -1.33 17.22
N LYS A 54 -10.25 -1.48 17.36
CA LYS A 54 -11.17 -1.64 16.22
C LYS A 54 -11.07 -0.51 15.19
N LEU A 55 -10.92 0.74 15.63
CA LEU A 55 -10.78 1.89 14.73
C LEU A 55 -9.39 1.93 14.06
N GLN A 56 -8.35 1.45 14.74
CA GLN A 56 -7.02 1.27 14.16
C GLN A 56 -7.08 0.25 13.01
N THR A 57 -7.70 -0.90 13.24
CA THR A 57 -7.88 -1.95 12.22
C THR A 57 -8.70 -1.46 11.04
N VAL A 58 -9.82 -0.77 11.28
CA VAL A 58 -10.65 -0.18 10.20
C VAL A 58 -9.86 0.83 9.38
N PHE A 59 -9.04 1.67 10.03
CA PHE A 59 -8.17 2.59 9.31
C PHE A 59 -7.20 1.85 8.39
N LEU A 60 -6.53 0.81 8.88
CA LEU A 60 -5.60 0.02 8.08
C LEU A 60 -6.30 -0.67 6.90
N ILE A 61 -7.41 -1.37 7.14
CA ILE A 61 -8.22 -2.03 6.10
C ILE A 61 -8.57 -1.04 4.99
N ASN A 62 -9.14 0.12 5.34
CA ASN A 62 -9.57 1.10 4.34
C ASN A 62 -8.39 1.64 3.51
N ASN A 63 -7.21 1.79 4.11
CA ASN A 63 -6.01 2.23 3.39
C ASN A 63 -5.48 1.14 2.44
N TYR A 64 -5.49 -0.12 2.87
CA TYR A 64 -5.06 -1.24 2.04
C TYR A 64 -6.01 -1.48 0.87
N ASP A 65 -7.33 -1.52 1.12
CA ASP A 65 -8.36 -1.67 0.07
C ASP A 65 -8.22 -0.62 -1.03
N MET A 66 -8.07 0.65 -0.63
CA MET A 66 -7.87 1.74 -1.58
C MET A 66 -6.58 1.54 -2.37
N THR A 67 -5.45 1.28 -1.69
CA THR A 67 -4.15 1.07 -2.32
C THR A 67 -4.19 -0.04 -3.36
N ILE A 68 -4.82 -1.17 -3.02
CA ILE A 68 -5.01 -2.31 -3.93
C ILE A 68 -5.85 -1.89 -5.14
N ALA A 69 -6.94 -1.14 -4.95
CA ALA A 69 -7.78 -0.69 -6.05
C ALA A 69 -6.99 0.15 -7.08
N VAL A 70 -6.17 1.10 -6.62
CA VAL A 70 -5.35 1.92 -7.53
C VAL A 70 -4.21 1.11 -8.17
N LEU A 71 -3.57 0.19 -7.43
CA LEU A 71 -2.51 -0.64 -8.02
C LEU A 71 -3.05 -1.62 -9.08
N LYS A 72 -4.30 -2.09 -8.94
CA LYS A 72 -4.96 -2.93 -9.96
C LYS A 72 -5.21 -2.19 -11.28
N GLU A 73 -5.41 -0.87 -11.23
CA GLU A 73 -5.53 -0.05 -12.43
C GLU A 73 -4.20 0.03 -13.21
N ALA A 74 -3.06 -0.21 -12.55
CA ALA A 74 -1.73 -0.11 -13.13
C ALA A 74 -1.31 -1.33 -13.99
N GLY A 75 -2.09 -2.42 -13.97
CA GLY A 75 -1.77 -3.64 -14.69
C GLY A 75 -0.95 -4.66 -13.87
N PRO A 76 -0.59 -5.81 -14.47
CA PRO A 76 0.07 -6.93 -13.79
C PRO A 76 1.48 -6.58 -13.24
N GLU A 77 2.11 -5.52 -13.72
CA GLU A 77 3.46 -5.09 -13.36
C GLU A 77 3.55 -4.66 -11.88
N ALA A 78 2.44 -4.22 -11.27
CA ALA A 78 2.37 -3.86 -9.86
C ALA A 78 2.30 -5.08 -8.91
N GLY A 79 2.33 -6.31 -9.45
CA GLY A 79 1.94 -7.54 -8.76
C GLY A 79 2.59 -7.74 -7.39
N LYS A 80 3.91 -7.49 -7.23
CA LYS A 80 4.60 -7.69 -5.93
C LYS A 80 4.09 -6.77 -4.84
N ILE A 81 3.93 -5.48 -5.15
CA ILE A 81 3.48 -4.47 -4.17
C ILE A 81 1.99 -4.67 -3.90
N GLN A 82 1.21 -5.00 -4.93
CA GLN A 82 -0.20 -5.34 -4.76
C GLN A 82 -0.39 -6.54 -3.82
N MET A 83 0.33 -7.65 -4.03
CA MET A 83 0.25 -8.85 -3.20
C MET A 83 0.56 -8.54 -1.73
N HIS A 84 1.58 -7.72 -1.44
CA HIS A 84 1.90 -7.29 -0.07
C HIS A 84 0.69 -6.65 0.63
N PHE A 85 0.00 -5.72 -0.04
CA PHE A 85 -1.18 -5.07 0.55
C PHE A 85 -2.38 -6.02 0.65
N GLU A 86 -2.55 -6.96 -0.29
CA GLU A 86 -3.60 -7.99 -0.21
C GLU A 86 -3.38 -8.92 1.00
N GLU A 87 -2.14 -9.30 1.30
CA GLU A 87 -1.80 -10.08 2.50
C GLU A 87 -2.07 -9.31 3.80
N LEU A 88 -1.72 -8.03 3.84
CA LEU A 88 -2.03 -7.16 4.98
C LEU A 88 -3.53 -6.96 5.18
N LEU A 89 -4.28 -6.76 4.09
CA LEU A 89 -5.74 -6.66 4.13
C LEU A 89 -6.37 -7.94 4.68
N LYS A 90 -5.95 -9.11 4.17
CA LYS A 90 -6.43 -10.41 4.65
C LYS A 90 -6.18 -10.59 6.14
N SER A 91 -4.95 -10.29 6.59
CA SER A 91 -4.57 -10.38 8.00
C SER A 91 -5.41 -9.45 8.89
N ASN A 92 -5.64 -8.21 8.47
CA ASN A 92 -6.39 -7.23 9.27
C ASN A 92 -7.90 -7.52 9.26
N THR A 93 -8.44 -8.01 8.15
CA THR A 93 -9.84 -8.43 8.07
C THR A 93 -10.11 -9.59 9.01
N ALA A 94 -9.20 -10.57 9.09
CA ALA A 94 -9.31 -11.67 10.04
C ALA A 94 -9.30 -11.23 11.52
N LEU A 95 -8.60 -10.14 11.84
CA LEU A 95 -8.59 -9.54 13.19
C LEU A 95 -9.83 -8.71 13.52
N PHE A 96 -10.60 -8.32 12.51
CA PHE A 96 -11.81 -7.50 12.68
C PHE A 96 -13.08 -8.33 12.94
N VAL A 97 -13.10 -9.59 12.47
CA VAL A 97 -14.22 -10.55 12.59
C VAL A 97 -14.40 -11.03 14.04
#